data_AF-A0ABC8RG89-F1
#
_entry.id   AF-A0ABC8RG89-F1
#
_cell.length_a   1.000
_cell.length_b   1.000
_cell.length_c   1.000
_cell.angle_alpha   90.00
_cell.angle_beta   90.00
_cell.angle_gamma   90.00
#
_symmetry.space_group_name_H-M   'P 1'
#
loop_
_entity.id
_entity.type
_entity.pdbx_description
1 polymer ?
#
loop_
_entity_poly.entity_id
_entity_poly.type
_entity_poly.pdbx_seq_one_letter_code
_entity_poly.pdbx_strand_id
1 'polypeptide(L)'
;MQNVRFSVIGNKSPLPRSIEQILSEAEVALKANSGLRLMVALGYGGRYEILKACKSVSSKVKDGLIQLQDIEESLTEQELQRKWTKFPSPDLFIRTSGECRVSNFML
;
A
#
# COMPACT_ATOMS: atom_id res chain seq x y z
N MET A 1 -9.80 6.68 -24.45
CA MET A 1 -9.70 5.95 -23.16
C MET A 1 -8.81 6.76 -22.25
N GLN A 2 -9.25 7.08 -21.02
CA GLN A 2 -8.47 7.90 -20.10
C GLN A 2 -7.17 7.17 -19.70
N ASN A 3 -6.03 7.86 -19.78
CA ASN A 3 -4.69 7.35 -19.49
C ASN A 3 -4.52 7.12 -17.97
N VAL A 4 -5.27 6.19 -17.39
CA VAL A 4 -5.30 5.91 -15.95
C VAL A 4 -4.49 4.65 -15.66
N ARG A 5 -3.56 4.71 -14.72
CA ARG A 5 -2.88 3.55 -14.15
C ARG A 5 -3.58 3.13 -12.86
N PHE A 6 -4.02 1.88 -12.80
CA PHE A 6 -4.79 1.35 -11.69
C PHE A 6 -3.93 0.49 -10.75
N SER A 7 -4.17 0.56 -9.44
CA SER A 7 -3.50 -0.27 -8.44
C SER A 7 -4.40 -0.48 -7.21
N VAL A 8 -4.26 -1.63 -6.56
CA VAL A 8 -5.02 -1.97 -5.35
C VAL A 8 -4.07 -2.31 -4.20
N ILE A 9 -4.29 -1.69 -3.05
CA ILE A 9 -3.53 -1.88 -1.81
C ILE A 9 -4.39 -2.53 -0.72
N GLY A 10 -3.72 -3.01 0.33
CA GLY A 10 -4.34 -3.65 1.49
C GLY A 10 -4.32 -5.18 1.44
N ASN A 11 -5.18 -5.81 2.24
CA ASN A 11 -5.31 -7.25 2.33
C ASN A 11 -6.42 -7.75 1.38
N LYS A 12 -6.01 -8.37 0.25
CA LYS A 12 -6.93 -8.92 -0.75
C LYS A 12 -7.47 -10.31 -0.38
N SER A 13 -6.79 -11.05 0.51
CA SER A 13 -7.15 -12.44 0.88
C SER A 13 -8.59 -12.69 1.33
N PRO A 14 -9.31 -11.76 1.99
CA PRO A 14 -10.72 -11.99 2.34
C PRO A 14 -11.70 -11.71 1.19
N LEU A 15 -11.24 -11.23 0.03
CA LEU A 15 -12.11 -10.92 -1.11
C LEU A 15 -12.55 -12.20 -1.84
N PRO A 16 -13.79 -12.24 -2.38
CA PRO A 16 -14.19 -13.32 -3.28
C PRO A 16 -13.25 -13.41 -4.49
N ARG A 17 -12.95 -14.63 -4.94
CA ARG A 17 -12.05 -14.87 -6.09
C ARG A 17 -12.47 -14.12 -7.36
N SER A 18 -13.77 -13.97 -7.59
CA SER A 18 -14.29 -13.20 -8.72
C SER A 18 -13.86 -11.74 -8.69
N ILE A 19 -13.84 -11.12 -7.51
CA ILE A 19 -13.37 -9.75 -7.31
C ILE A 19 -11.85 -9.68 -7.48
N GLU A 20 -11.10 -10.61 -6.88
CA GLU A 20 -9.64 -10.65 -7.03
C GLU A 20 -9.23 -10.74 -8.51
N GLN A 21 -9.94 -11.55 -9.29
CA GLN A 21 -9.69 -11.70 -10.72
C GLN A 21 -9.96 -10.40 -11.49
N ILE A 22 -11.10 -9.75 -11.27
CA ILE A 22 -11.43 -8.47 -11.92
C ILE A 22 -10.38 -7.40 -11.60
N LEU A 23 -9.95 -7.31 -10.33
CA LEU A 23 -8.93 -6.34 -9.92
C LEU A 23 -7.59 -6.64 -10.58
N SER A 24 -7.20 -7.91 -10.66
CA SER A 24 -5.96 -8.33 -11.33
C SER A 24 -5.98 -8.04 -12.82
N GLU A 25 -7.09 -8.32 -13.51
CA GLU A 25 -7.26 -8.01 -14.93
C GLU A 25 -7.16 -6.50 -15.19
N ALA A 26 -7.79 -5.68 -14.33
CA ALA A 26 -7.70 -4.22 -14.42
C ALA A 26 -6.28 -3.70 -14.15
N GLU A 27 -5.58 -4.22 -13.14
CA GLU A 27 -4.18 -3.85 -12.85
C GLU A 27 -3.28 -4.18 -14.04
N VAL A 28 -3.46 -5.34 -14.68
CA VAL A 28 -2.66 -5.76 -15.85
C VAL A 28 -2.97 -4.93 -17.08
N ALA A 29 -4.26 -4.70 -17.38
CA ALA A 29 -4.68 -3.93 -18.55
C ALA A 29 -4.21 -2.47 -18.49
N LEU A 30 -4.10 -1.91 -17.29
CA LEU A 30 -3.79 -0.49 -17.08
C LEU A 30 -2.35 -0.23 -16.60
N LYS A 31 -1.50 -1.25 -16.49
CA LYS A 31 -0.14 -1.13 -15.92
C LYS A 31 0.80 -0.19 -16.68
N ALA A 32 0.60 -0.08 -17.99
CA ALA A 32 1.46 0.69 -18.90
C ALA A 32 1.05 2.16 -19.02
N ASN A 33 -0.12 2.53 -18.48
CA ASN A 33 -0.61 3.89 -18.52
C ASN A 33 0.26 4.81 -17.65
N SER A 34 0.41 6.05 -18.10
CA SER A 34 1.33 7.05 -17.54
C SER A 34 0.65 8.29 -16.99
N GLY A 35 -0.66 8.42 -17.17
CA GLY A 35 -1.42 9.56 -16.66
C GLY A 35 -1.84 9.36 -15.20
N LEU A 36 -3.11 9.60 -14.90
CA LEU A 36 -3.62 9.57 -13.52
C LEU A 36 -3.34 8.20 -12.89
N ARG A 37 -2.74 8.18 -11.70
CA ARG A 37 -2.62 6.95 -10.92
C ARG A 37 -3.80 6.86 -9.95
N LEU A 38 -4.69 5.90 -10.20
CA LEU A 38 -5.80 5.59 -9.33
C LEU A 38 -5.43 4.41 -8.42
N MET A 39 -5.40 4.66 -7.13
CA MET A 39 -5.17 3.63 -6.12
C MET A 39 -6.43 3.39 -5.30
N VAL A 40 -6.82 2.12 -5.19
CA VAL A 40 -7.97 1.71 -4.36
C VAL A 40 -7.50 0.90 -3.17
N ALA A 41 -7.93 1.29 -1.98
CA ALA A 41 -7.62 0.62 -0.73
C ALA A 41 -8.72 -0.38 -0.35
N LEU A 42 -8.44 -1.68 -0.47
CA LEU A 42 -9.39 -2.76 -0.15
C LEU A 42 -8.83 -3.65 0.96
N GLY A 43 -9.63 -3.88 2.00
CA GLY A 43 -9.15 -4.58 3.20
C GLY A 43 -7.93 -3.90 3.82
N TYR A 44 -7.82 -2.58 3.65
CA TYR A 44 -6.67 -1.79 4.07
C TYR A 44 -6.80 -1.34 5.53
N GLY A 45 -5.66 -1.29 6.23
CA GLY A 45 -5.54 -0.62 7.51
C GLY A 45 -4.09 -0.29 7.82
N GLY A 46 -3.81 0.95 8.22
CA GLY A 46 -2.46 1.45 8.49
C GLY A 46 -1.72 0.59 9.52
N ARG A 47 -2.37 0.24 10.64
CA ARG A 47 -1.81 -0.67 11.65
C ARG A 47 -1.42 -2.04 11.10
N TYR A 48 -2.15 -2.56 10.12
CA TYR A 48 -1.84 -3.85 9.50
C TYR A 48 -0.61 -3.75 8.60
N GLU A 49 -0.48 -2.65 7.85
CA GLU A 49 0.72 -2.40 7.03
C GLU A 49 1.96 -2.18 7.90
N ILE A 50 1.84 -1.43 9.00
CA ILE A 50 2.91 -1.26 10.00
C ILE A 50 3.34 -2.63 10.55
N LEU A 51 2.40 -3.48 10.96
CA LEU A 51 2.72 -4.82 11.45
C LEU A 51 3.45 -5.66 10.39
N LYS A 52 3.06 -5.56 9.11
CA LYS A 52 3.75 -6.23 8.01
C LYS A 52 5.16 -5.71 7.80
N ALA A 53 5.35 -4.40 7.81
CA ALA A 53 6.67 -3.78 7.70
C ALA A 53 7.57 -4.23 8.85
N CYS A 54 7.10 -4.18 10.10
CA CYS A 54 7.86 -4.67 11.26
C CYS A 54 8.26 -6.14 11.09
N LYS A 55 7.34 -7.03 10.71
CA LYS A 55 7.65 -8.45 10.47
C LYS A 55 8.70 -8.64 9.36
N SER A 56 8.63 -7.83 8.30
CA SER A 56 9.59 -7.85 7.20
C SER A 56 10.99 -7.44 7.67
N VAL A 57 11.10 -6.32 8.38
CA VAL A 57 12.37 -5.85 8.99
C VAL A 57 12.93 -6.92 9.93
N SER A 58 12.10 -7.45 10.84
CA SER A 58 12.53 -8.46 11.80
C SER A 58 13.04 -9.74 11.12
N SER A 59 12.42 -10.16 10.01
CA SER A 59 12.94 -11.31 9.24
C SER A 59 14.31 -11.01 8.67
N LYS A 60 14.51 -9.84 8.06
CA LYS A 60 15.81 -9.46 7.49
C LYS A 60 16.92 -9.37 8.53
N VAL A 61 16.62 -8.87 9.73
CA VAL A 61 17.58 -8.88 10.86
C VAL A 61 17.91 -10.31 11.27
N LYS A 62 16.88 -11.15 11.45
CA LYS A 62 17.05 -12.57 11.81
C LYS A 62 17.91 -13.32 10.78
N ASP A 63 17.71 -13.01 9.49
CA ASP A 63 18.42 -13.64 8.37
C ASP A 63 19.82 -13.01 8.13
N GLY A 64 20.23 -12.03 8.93
CA GLY A 64 21.53 -11.36 8.82
C GLY A 64 21.68 -10.43 7.62
N LEU A 65 20.59 -10.10 6.93
CA LEU A 65 20.59 -9.24 5.74
C LEU A 65 20.78 -7.76 6.07
N ILE A 66 20.36 -7.36 7.27
CA ILE A 66 20.54 -6.02 7.85
C ILE A 66 20.85 -6.17 9.34
N GLN A 67 21.43 -5.13 9.93
CA GLN A 67 21.67 -5.00 11.36
C GLN A 67 20.69 -4.00 11.99
N LEU A 68 20.62 -3.98 13.32
CA LEU A 68 19.73 -3.05 14.03
C LEU A 68 20.06 -1.57 13.72
N GLN A 69 21.34 -1.24 13.57
CA GLN A 69 21.78 0.12 13.21
C GLN A 69 21.37 0.54 11.79
N ASP A 70 21.00 -0.41 10.93
CA ASP A 70 20.52 -0.11 9.58
C ASP A 70 19.01 0.22 9.58
N ILE A 71 18.33 0.07 10.73
CA ILE A 71 16.90 0.39 10.88
C ILE A 71 16.74 1.89 11.13
N GLU A 72 16.61 2.62 10.04
CA GLU A 72 16.30 4.05 10.03
C GLU A 72 14.91 4.33 9.41
N GLU A 73 14.51 5.60 9.42
CA GLU A 73 13.23 6.05 8.87
C GLU A 73 13.08 5.66 7.39
N SER A 74 14.14 5.82 6.60
CA SER A 74 14.16 5.48 5.17
C SER A 74 13.87 4.00 4.89
N LEU A 75 14.42 3.10 5.71
CA LEU A 75 14.20 1.67 5.59
C LEU A 75 12.77 1.32 6.00
N THR A 76 12.28 1.91 7.09
CA THR A 76 10.92 1.67 7.58
C THR A 76 9.90 2.16 6.56
N GLU A 77 10.12 3.33 5.99
CA GLU A 77 9.34 3.88 4.89
C GLU A 77 9.39 2.97 3.67
N GLN A 78 10.56 2.46 3.28
CA GLN A 78 10.68 1.48 2.19
C GLN A 78 9.90 0.18 2.47
N GLU A 79 9.88 -0.32 3.69
CA GLU A 79 9.14 -1.54 4.05
C GLU A 79 7.63 -1.34 4.06
N LEU A 80 7.16 -0.19 4.54
CA LEU A 80 5.76 0.24 4.38
C LEU A 80 5.41 0.42 2.90
N GLN A 81 6.33 1.05 2.15
CA GLN A 81 6.20 1.38 0.74
C GLN A 81 6.64 0.27 -0.20
N ARG A 82 6.95 -0.94 0.25
CA ARG A 82 7.36 -2.04 -0.65
C ARG A 82 6.23 -2.40 -1.63
N LYS A 83 4.99 -1.99 -1.34
CA LYS A 83 3.82 -2.00 -2.27
C LYS A 83 3.50 -0.64 -2.91
N TRP A 84 4.15 0.44 -2.46
CA TRP A 84 3.83 1.84 -2.72
C TRP A 84 4.98 2.65 -3.26
N THR A 85 6.12 2.05 -3.64
CA THR A 85 7.41 2.73 -3.92
C THR A 85 7.37 3.81 -5.02
N LYS A 86 6.19 4.11 -5.58
CA LYS A 86 5.92 5.18 -6.53
C LYS A 86 4.80 6.15 -6.10
N PHE A 87 4.33 6.07 -4.86
CA PHE A 87 3.22 6.87 -4.35
C PHE A 87 3.72 7.70 -3.17
N PRO A 88 3.86 9.03 -3.35
CA PRO A 88 4.20 9.91 -2.24
C PRO A 88 3.06 9.95 -1.22
N SER A 89 3.39 10.40 0.00
CA SER A 89 2.39 10.75 1.02
C SER A 89 1.32 11.70 0.44
N PRO A 90 0.05 11.57 0.85
CA PRO A 90 -1.01 12.39 0.30
C PRO A 90 -0.84 13.85 0.72
N ASP A 91 -0.79 14.76 -0.26
CA ASP A 91 -0.80 16.21 0.00
C ASP A 91 -2.15 16.70 0.54
N LEU A 92 -3.23 15.98 0.22
CA LEU A 92 -4.60 16.31 0.57
C LEU A 92 -5.37 15.08 1.05
N PHE A 93 -5.97 15.18 2.23
CA PHE A 93 -6.84 14.15 2.80
C PHE A 93 -8.29 14.65 2.86
N ILE A 94 -9.15 14.08 2.01
CA ILE A 94 -10.58 14.39 1.99
C ILE A 94 -11.35 13.27 2.69
N ARG A 95 -12.12 13.63 3.71
CA ARG A 95 -13.06 12.74 4.39
C ARG A 95 -14.45 13.34 4.37
N THR A 96 -15.40 12.58 3.83
CA THR A 96 -16.80 12.99 3.72
C THR A 96 -17.57 12.65 5.00
N SER A 97 -18.85 13.03 5.06
CA SER A 97 -19.79 12.74 6.17
C SER A 97 -19.54 13.50 7.48
N GLY A 98 -18.67 14.52 7.49
CA GLY A 98 -18.49 15.43 8.64
C GLY A 98 -17.64 14.90 9.79
N GLU A 99 -17.16 13.66 9.71
CA GLU A 99 -16.38 13.02 10.77
C GLU A 99 -14.91 13.47 10.78
N CYS A 100 -14.39 13.92 11.92
CA CYS A 100 -12.99 14.33 12.07
C CYS A 100 -12.15 13.22 12.73
N ARG A 101 -11.76 12.21 11.95
CA ARG A 101 -10.83 11.14 12.38
C ARG A 101 -10.18 10.47 11.17
N VAL A 102 -9.02 9.85 11.39
CA VAL A 102 -8.30 9.12 10.33
C VAL A 102 -8.89 7.72 10.11
N SER A 103 -9.40 7.06 11.16
CA SER A 103 -9.96 5.70 11.10
C SER A 103 -9.01 4.65 10.50
N ASN A 104 -7.75 4.63 10.95
CA ASN A 104 -6.75 3.63 10.55
C ASN A 104 -6.38 3.67 9.04
N PHE A 105 -6.46 4.84 8.41
CA PHE A 105 -6.08 5.04 7.01
C PHE A 105 -4.76 5.81 6.89
N MET A 106 -3.75 5.30 6.16
CA MET A 106 -2.45 5.97 5.95
C MET A 106 -1.79 6.47 7.25
N LEU A 107 -1.60 5.55 8.20
CA LEU A 107 -0.89 5.83 9.46
C LEU A 107 0.62 5.68 9.30
#